data_AF-A0A3M0HSK0-F1
#
_entry.id   AF-A0A3M0HSK0-F1
#
_cell.length_a   1.000
_cell.length_b   1.000
_cell.length_c   1.000
_cell.angle_alpha   90.00
_cell.angle_beta   90.00
_cell.angle_gamma   90.00
#
_symmetry.space_group_name_H-M   'P 1'
#
loop_
_entity.id
_entity.type
_entity.pdbx_description
1 polymer ?
#
loop_
_entity_poly.entity_id
_entity_poly.type
_entity_poly.pdbx_seq_one_letter_code
_entity_poly.pdbx_strand_id
1 'polypeptide(L)' 'MAHGAHHSPLPPHPDLSLARDCEHCLGWGTVVTFDGRHELCPTCQPETGDGEATTDTAAP' A
#
# COMPACT_ATOMS: atom_id res chain seq x y z
N MET A 1 -21.41 -26.02 5.56
CA MET A 1 -21.02 -24.69 6.10
C MET A 1 -20.10 -24.06 5.08
N ALA A 2 -20.54 -22.99 4.41
CA ALA A 2 -19.70 -22.24 3.47
C ALA A 2 -19.41 -20.89 4.12
N HIS A 3 -18.22 -20.74 4.70
CA HIS A 3 -17.72 -19.42 5.06
C HIS A 3 -17.37 -18.74 3.74
N GLY A 4 -18.29 -17.94 3.22
CA GLY A 4 -18.06 -17.12 2.03
C GLY A 4 -16.82 -16.28 2.29
N ALA A 5 -15.88 -16.29 1.35
CA ALA A 5 -14.67 -15.50 1.39
C ALA A 5 -15.05 -14.05 1.75
N HIS A 6 -14.80 -13.67 3.00
CA HIS A 6 -14.95 -12.30 3.43
C HIS A 6 -14.06 -11.50 2.49
N HIS A 7 -14.65 -10.61 1.72
CA HIS A 7 -13.94 -9.65 0.89
C HIS A 7 -13.23 -8.70 1.84
N SER A 8 -12.14 -9.16 2.45
CA SER A 8 -11.24 -8.30 3.18
C SER A 8 -10.74 -7.29 2.16
N PRO A 9 -10.91 -5.98 2.41
CA PRO A 9 -10.34 -4.97 1.54
C PRO A 9 -8.85 -5.30 1.37
N LEU A 10 -8.39 -5.33 0.12
CA LEU A 10 -7.00 -5.66 -0.14
C LEU A 10 -6.11 -4.64 0.59
N PRO A 11 -5.07 -5.09 1.29
CA PRO A 11 -4.15 -4.17 1.93
C PRO A 11 -3.48 -3.27 0.88
N PRO A 12 -3.15 -2.02 1.23
CA PRO A 12 -2.39 -1.13 0.36
C PRO A 12 -1.04 -1.78 0.01
N HIS A 13 -0.53 -1.46 -1.19
CA HIS A 13 0.72 -2.03 -1.71
C HIS A 13 1.82 -0.95 -1.74
N PRO A 14 2.51 -0.70 -0.60
CA PRO A 14 3.53 0.36 -0.52
C PRO A 14 4.81 -0.01 -1.28
N ASP A 15 5.49 1.00 -1.83
CA ASP A 15 6.86 0.86 -2.33
C ASP A 15 7.86 0.89 -1.16
N LEU A 16 8.35 -0.28 -0.76
CA LEU A 16 9.30 -0.41 0.34
C LEU A 16 10.65 0.28 0.07
N SER A 17 10.99 0.52 -1.21
CA SER A 17 12.22 1.22 -1.59
C SER A 17 12.14 2.69 -1.17
N LEU A 18 10.98 3.33 -1.36
CA LEU A 18 10.73 4.70 -0.92
C LEU A 18 10.57 4.79 0.61
N ALA A 19 10.01 3.76 1.22
CA ALA A 19 9.74 3.75 2.66
C ALA A 19 11.00 3.54 3.52
N ARG A 20 12.02 2.87 2.99
CA ARG A 20 13.19 2.36 3.72
C ARG A 20 13.81 3.34 4.73
N ASP A 21 13.91 4.61 4.36
CA ASP A 21 14.54 5.65 5.17
C ASP A 21 13.52 6.67 5.74
N CYS A 22 12.23 6.37 5.69
CA CYS A 22 11.16 7.23 6.18
C CYS A 22 10.91 7.03 7.68
N GLU A 23 11.12 8.08 8.47
CA GLU A 23 10.89 8.07 9.92
C GLU A 23 9.40 8.11 10.30
N HIS A 24 8.52 8.59 9.41
CA HIS A 24 7.09 8.70 9.70
C HIS A 24 6.40 7.33 9.74
N CYS A 25 6.67 6.49 8.74
CA CYS A 25 6.17 5.12 8.69
C CYS A 25 7.19 4.08 9.19
N LEU A 26 8.38 4.49 9.65
CA LEU A 26 9.43 3.61 10.17
C LEU A 26 9.83 2.48 9.20
N GLY A 27 9.94 2.77 7.90
CA GLY A 27 10.30 1.75 6.90
C GLY A 27 9.14 0.94 6.32
N TRP A 28 7.92 1.05 6.86
CA TRP A 28 6.80 0.19 6.45
C TRP A 28 6.08 0.66 5.18
N GLY A 29 6.11 1.95 4.88
CA GLY A 29 5.42 2.54 3.73
C GLY A 29 3.92 2.71 3.91
N THR A 30 3.36 2.20 5.01
CA THR A 30 1.96 2.40 5.40
C THR A 30 1.88 2.94 6.82
N VAL A 31 0.79 3.64 7.11
CA VAL A 31 0.39 4.07 8.46
C VAL A 31 -0.98 3.51 8.79
N VAL A 32 -1.25 3.31 10.08
CA VAL A 32 -2.59 2.96 10.57
C VAL A 32 -3.30 4.24 10.96
N THR A 33 -4.45 4.50 10.35
CA THR A 33 -5.30 5.64 10.66
C THR A 33 -6.00 5.47 12.01
N PHE A 34 -6.63 6.55 12.50
CA PHE A 34 -7.39 6.50 13.75
C PHE A 34 -8.57 5.52 13.71
N ASP A 35 -9.17 5.32 12.54
CA ASP A 35 -10.23 4.32 12.30
C ASP A 35 -9.69 2.89 12.06
N GLY A 36 -8.37 2.69 12.22
CA GLY A 36 -7.74 1.37 12.15
C GLY A 36 -7.52 0.86 10.72
N ARG A 37 -7.58 1.74 9.71
CA ARG A 37 -7.30 1.39 8.32
C ARG A 37 -5.82 1.54 8.03
N HIS A 38 -5.30 0.65 7.19
CA HIS A 38 -3.96 0.81 6.64
C HIS A 38 -4.05 1.73 5.43
N GLU A 39 -3.32 2.83 5.46
CA GLU A 39 -3.18 3.77 4.36
C GLU A 39 -1.70 3.93 3.99
N LEU A 40 -1.43 4.34 2.76
CA LEU A 40 -0.07 4.65 2.33
C LEU A 40 0.47 5.83 3.14
N CYS A 41 1.76 5.81 3.44
CA CYS A 41 2.38 6.89 4.17
C CYS A 41 2.45 8.16 3.29
N PRO A 42 1.73 9.26 3.62
CA PRO A 42 1.69 10.43 2.74
C PRO A 42 3.04 11.15 2.60
N THR A 43 4.00 10.84 3.49
CA THR A 43 5.35 11.43 3.47
C THR A 43 6.26 10.79 2.42
N CYS A 44 6.25 9.46 2.27
CA CYS A 44 7.13 8.74 1.35
C CYS A 44 6.38 8.04 0.20
N GLN A 45 5.07 7.91 0.31
CA GLN A 45 4.14 7.35 -0.66
C GLN A 45 3.05 8.40 -0.98
N PRO A 46 3.40 9.56 -1.56
CA PRO A 46 2.38 10.51 -2.00
C PRO A 46 1.44 9.78 -2.97
N GLU A 47 0.13 9.91 -2.77
CA GLU A 47 -0.88 9.24 -3.59
C GLU A 47 -0.70 9.57 -5.08
N THR A 48 0.07 8.74 -5.77
CA THR A 48 0.08 8.65 -7.23
C THR A 48 -1.16 7.83 -7.53
N GLY A 49 -2.25 8.52 -7.88
CA GLY A 49 -3.60 7.97 -7.96
C GLY A 49 -3.68 6.52 -8.41
N ASP A 50 -4.35 5.72 -7.58
CA ASP A 50 -5.05 4.48 -7.94
C ASP A 50 -4.27 3.48 -8.82
N GLY A 51 -3.66 2.49 -8.17
CA GLY A 51 -4.00 1.10 -8.45
C GLY A 51 -3.90 0.57 -9.89
N GLU A 52 -2.85 0.87 -10.65
CA GLU A 52 -2.35 -0.08 -11.65
C GLU A 52 -0.99 -0.58 -11.21
N ALA A 53 -0.95 -1.83 -10.73
CA ALA A 53 0.27 -2.60 -10.76
C ALA A 53 0.79 -2.51 -12.19
N THR A 54 1.87 -1.75 -12.40
CA THR A 54 2.49 -1.56 -13.70
C THR A 54 2.60 -2.92 -14.35
N THR A 55 1.79 -3.10 -15.38
CA THR A 55 1.81 -4.27 -16.22
C THR A 55 3.20 -4.31 -16.84
N ASP A 56 4.07 -5.16 -16.27
CA ASP A 56 5.29 -5.60 -16.92
C ASP A 56 4.88 -6.26 -18.24
N THR A 57 5.04 -5.53 -19.34
CA THR A 57 5.17 -6.09 -20.68
C THR A 57 6.08 -5.17 -21.48
N ALA A 58 7.38 -5.41 -21.25
CA ALA A 58 8.45 -5.53 -22.23
C ALA A 58 8.35 -4.73 -23.55
N ALA A 59 9.26 -3.76 -23.70
CA ALA A 59 9.93 -3.48 -24.98
C ALA A 59 11.00 -4.56 -25.22
N PRO A 60 11.39 -4.91 -26.47
CA PRO A 60 11.81 -3.99 -27.53
C PRO A 60 10.95 -3.96 -28.80
#